data_AF-Q3MFK8-F1
#
_entry.id   AF-Q3MFK8-F1
#
_cell.length_a   1.000
_cell.length_b   1.000
_cell.length_c   1.000
_cell.angle_alpha   90.00
_cell.angle_beta   90.00
_cell.angle_gamma   90.00
#
_symmetry.space_group_name_H-M   'P 1'
#
loop_
_entity.id
_entity.type
_entity.pdbx_description
1 polymer ?
#
loop_
_entity_poly.entity_id
_entity_poly.type
_entity_poly.pdbx_seq_one_letter_code
_entity_poly.pdbx_strand_id
1 'polypeptide(L)'
;MLNMMSGGRIPKKRSPQPPQENHQPVSPQLGRKLILEHRAWEGIRVLGHLDLSGATELYNLPENLTCESLDISGCVNLVNLPPGLHVTRWIELAGSGITSLGVGHGFVLRWRGVEVNDYIAFESQSITGQDILKIENVELRRVLIERLGYETFLQQVGGLVRDRDKDAGGERQLVYIPFEDDEALMVLKVTCPSTGHIHILRVPPQMQSCHQAAAWVAGFNNPDDYHPLIEA
;
A
#
# COMPACT_ATOMS: atom_id res chain seq x y z
N MET A 1 -61.80 29.58 -15.91
CA MET A 1 -61.23 29.65 -14.55
C MET A 1 -61.06 28.23 -14.04
N LEU A 2 -59.83 27.92 -13.58
CA LEU A 2 -59.37 26.77 -12.80
C LEU A 2 -59.69 25.33 -13.26
N ASN A 3 -58.62 24.59 -13.56
CA ASN A 3 -58.14 23.42 -12.80
C ASN A 3 -56.98 22.77 -13.56
N MET A 4 -55.97 22.12 -12.99
CA MET A 4 -55.30 22.10 -11.69
C MET A 4 -54.09 21.18 -11.95
N MET A 5 -52.92 21.51 -11.39
CA MET A 5 -51.67 20.77 -11.62
C MET A 5 -51.76 19.31 -11.14
N SER A 6 -51.32 18.35 -11.96
CA SER A 6 -50.96 17.00 -11.49
C SER A 6 -49.44 16.85 -11.46
N GLY A 7 -48.87 17.03 -10.27
CA GLY A 7 -47.48 16.71 -9.98
C GLY A 7 -47.22 15.21 -10.15
N GLY A 8 -46.52 14.85 -11.22
CA GLY A 8 -46.00 13.50 -11.42
C GLY A 8 -44.93 13.20 -10.38
N ARG A 9 -45.22 12.26 -9.47
CA ARG A 9 -44.26 11.75 -8.49
C ARG A 9 -43.25 10.88 -9.24
N ILE A 10 -41.99 11.30 -9.30
CA ILE A 10 -40.89 10.45 -9.76
C ILE A 10 -40.83 9.24 -8.82
N PRO A 11 -40.90 7.99 -9.30
CA PRO A 11 -40.76 6.83 -8.43
C PRO A 11 -39.37 6.85 -7.78
N LYS A 12 -39.32 6.97 -6.45
CA LYS A 12 -38.07 6.77 -5.70
C LYS A 12 -37.55 5.39 -6.06
N LYS A 13 -36.38 5.33 -6.72
CA LYS A 13 -35.62 4.10 -6.94
C LYS A 13 -35.51 3.42 -5.58
N ARG A 14 -36.15 2.27 -5.39
CA ARG A 14 -36.06 1.51 -4.13
C ARG A 14 -34.58 1.23 -3.91
N SER A 15 -34.02 1.75 -2.83
CA SER A 15 -32.73 1.27 -2.34
C SER A 15 -32.85 -0.26 -2.18
N PRO A 16 -31.85 -1.04 -2.61
CA PRO A 16 -31.85 -2.48 -2.37
C PRO A 16 -32.08 -2.69 -0.88
N GLN A 17 -33.06 -3.51 -0.53
CA GLN A 17 -33.19 -3.95 0.86
C GLN A 17 -31.86 -4.62 1.26
N PRO A 18 -31.40 -4.41 2.50
CA PRO A 18 -30.29 -5.18 3.03
C PRO A 18 -30.60 -6.67 2.79
N PRO A 19 -29.62 -7.46 2.32
CA PRO A 19 -29.82 -8.90 2.24
C PRO A 19 -30.31 -9.40 3.60
N GLN A 20 -31.32 -10.29 3.60
CA GLN A 20 -31.75 -10.93 4.85
C GLN A 20 -30.52 -11.59 5.48
N GLU A 21 -30.26 -11.28 6.76
CA GLU A 21 -29.19 -11.88 7.54
C GLU A 21 -29.36 -13.39 7.54
N ASN A 22 -28.63 -14.05 6.64
CA ASN A 22 -28.56 -15.49 6.55
C ASN A 22 -27.16 -15.85 7.04
N HIS A 23 -27.06 -16.54 8.18
CA HIS A 23 -25.78 -16.96 8.78
C HIS A 23 -24.99 -17.97 7.93
N GLN A 24 -25.42 -18.25 6.70
CA GLN A 24 -24.66 -19.02 5.74
C GLN A 24 -23.43 -18.24 5.26
N PRO A 25 -22.29 -18.92 5.11
CA PRO A 25 -21.11 -18.32 4.51
C PRO A 25 -21.36 -17.82 3.08
N VAL A 26 -20.79 -16.67 2.74
CA VAL A 26 -20.83 -16.09 1.39
C VAL A 26 -19.50 -16.33 0.66
N SER A 27 -19.54 -16.34 -0.68
CA SER A 27 -18.32 -16.35 -1.50
C SER A 27 -17.46 -15.09 -1.27
N PRO A 28 -16.12 -15.15 -1.48
CA PRO A 28 -15.24 -13.98 -1.48
C PRO A 28 -15.75 -12.77 -2.24
N GLN A 29 -16.22 -12.99 -3.48
CA GLN A 29 -16.64 -11.92 -4.38
C GLN A 29 -17.89 -11.21 -3.84
N LEU A 30 -18.84 -11.98 -3.31
CA LEU A 30 -20.02 -11.43 -2.65
C LEU A 30 -19.64 -10.73 -1.33
N GLY A 31 -18.73 -11.30 -0.54
CA GLY A 31 -18.23 -10.70 0.70
C GLY A 31 -17.60 -9.32 0.45
N ARG A 32 -16.65 -9.23 -0.50
CA ARG A 32 -16.05 -7.96 -0.94
C ARG A 32 -17.13 -6.96 -1.35
N LYS A 33 -18.05 -7.36 -2.23
CA LYS A 33 -19.12 -6.48 -2.70
C LYS A 33 -19.98 -5.92 -1.57
N LEU A 34 -20.42 -6.78 -0.64
CA LEU A 34 -21.27 -6.37 0.47
C LEU A 34 -20.54 -5.40 1.43
N ILE A 35 -19.26 -5.65 1.72
CA ILE A 35 -18.46 -4.79 2.59
C ILE A 35 -18.26 -3.42 1.95
N LEU A 36 -17.82 -3.36 0.68
CA LEU A 36 -17.56 -2.10 -0.02
C LEU A 36 -18.84 -1.29 -0.31
N GLU A 37 -20.01 -1.95 -0.42
CA GLU A 37 -21.30 -1.27 -0.55
C GLU A 37 -21.92 -0.87 0.81
N HIS A 38 -21.24 -1.09 1.94
CA HIS A 38 -21.76 -0.91 3.30
C HIS A 38 -23.09 -1.66 3.56
N ARG A 39 -23.20 -2.87 2.99
CA ARG A 39 -24.38 -3.76 3.11
C ARG A 39 -24.07 -5.07 3.81
N ALA A 40 -22.83 -5.27 4.25
CA ALA A 40 -22.45 -6.39 5.09
C ALA A 40 -23.02 -6.22 6.51
N TRP A 41 -23.34 -7.34 7.15
CA TRP A 41 -23.90 -7.41 8.49
C TRP A 41 -22.83 -7.87 9.50
N GLU A 42 -23.11 -7.68 10.78
CA GLU A 42 -22.30 -8.20 11.88
C GLU A 42 -22.21 -9.74 11.80
N GLY A 43 -21.02 -10.31 11.96
CA GLY A 43 -20.85 -11.76 11.95
C GLY A 43 -20.89 -12.37 10.55
N ILE A 44 -20.76 -11.56 9.49
CA ILE A 44 -20.65 -12.08 8.12
C ILE A 44 -19.49 -13.08 8.02
N ARG A 45 -19.76 -14.24 7.43
CA ARG A 45 -18.78 -15.29 7.19
C ARG A 45 -18.43 -15.34 5.72
N VAL A 46 -17.19 -15.05 5.37
CA VAL A 46 -16.69 -15.15 4.00
C VAL A 46 -15.86 -16.43 3.87
N LEU A 47 -16.16 -17.24 2.86
CA LEU A 47 -15.43 -18.47 2.58
C LEU A 47 -14.02 -18.15 2.07
N GLY A 48 -13.00 -18.80 2.62
CA GLY A 48 -11.63 -18.70 2.10
C GLY A 48 -11.05 -17.28 2.20
N HIS A 49 -10.41 -16.85 1.12
CA HIS A 49 -9.69 -15.58 1.04
C HIS A 49 -10.63 -14.41 0.71
N LEU A 50 -10.70 -13.43 1.60
CA LEU A 50 -11.37 -12.16 1.38
C LEU A 50 -10.35 -11.11 0.94
N ASP A 51 -10.40 -10.76 -0.34
CA ASP A 51 -9.61 -9.67 -0.92
C ASP A 51 -10.39 -8.35 -0.82
N LEU A 52 -9.86 -7.40 -0.06
CA LEU A 52 -10.28 -6.00 0.03
C LEU A 52 -9.17 -5.04 -0.42
N SER A 53 -8.10 -5.55 -1.04
CA SER A 53 -6.93 -4.77 -1.44
C SER A 53 -7.32 -3.56 -2.31
N GLY A 54 -6.57 -2.47 -2.12
CA GLY A 54 -6.70 -1.21 -2.84
C GLY A 54 -8.01 -0.45 -2.60
N ALA A 55 -8.88 -0.91 -1.69
CA ALA A 55 -10.14 -0.24 -1.38
C ALA A 55 -9.88 1.01 -0.53
N THR A 56 -9.52 2.12 -1.18
CA THR A 56 -9.20 3.38 -0.51
C THR A 56 -10.39 3.97 0.24
N GLU A 57 -11.62 3.67 -0.17
CA GLU A 57 -12.86 4.11 0.46
C GLU A 57 -13.22 3.31 1.73
N LEU A 58 -12.55 2.19 1.99
CA LEU A 58 -12.81 1.34 3.15
C LEU A 58 -12.25 1.98 4.43
N TYR A 59 -13.14 2.34 5.36
CA TYR A 59 -12.76 2.92 6.66
C TYR A 59 -13.13 2.04 7.86
N ASN A 60 -13.98 1.02 7.67
CA ASN A 60 -14.33 0.06 8.69
C ASN A 60 -14.67 -1.31 8.07
N LEU A 61 -14.54 -2.35 8.89
CA LEU A 61 -15.02 -3.70 8.58
C LEU A 61 -16.19 -4.03 9.51
N PRO A 62 -17.09 -4.95 9.12
CA PRO A 62 -18.14 -5.45 10.02
C PRO A 62 -17.56 -6.12 11.27
N GLU A 63 -18.18 -5.88 12.42
CA GLU A 63 -17.86 -6.61 13.66
C GLU A 63 -18.10 -8.11 13.47
N ASN A 64 -17.32 -8.94 14.17
CA ASN A 64 -17.42 -10.41 14.11
C ASN A 64 -17.20 -11.02 12.70
N LEU A 65 -16.64 -10.27 11.74
CA LEU A 65 -16.29 -10.77 10.41
C LEU A 65 -15.37 -12.00 10.52
N THR A 66 -15.71 -13.07 9.80
CA THR A 66 -14.91 -14.31 9.75
C THR A 66 -14.46 -14.63 8.33
N CYS A 67 -13.18 -14.96 8.13
CA CYS A 67 -12.64 -15.50 6.88
C CYS A 67 -11.37 -16.34 7.13
N GLU A 68 -10.84 -17.03 6.10
CA GLU A 68 -9.57 -17.75 6.25
C GLU A 68 -8.37 -16.82 6.15
N SER A 69 -8.37 -15.92 5.17
CA SER A 69 -7.33 -14.91 5.01
C SER A 69 -7.93 -13.60 4.52
N LEU A 70 -7.33 -12.49 4.92
CA LEU A 70 -7.81 -11.15 4.63
C LEU A 70 -6.69 -10.34 3.98
N ASP A 71 -6.93 -9.78 2.79
CA ASP A 71 -6.03 -8.80 2.20
C ASP A 71 -6.68 -7.43 2.29
N ILE A 72 -6.07 -6.53 3.06
CA ILE A 72 -6.44 -5.12 3.22
C ILE A 72 -5.27 -4.22 2.82
N SER A 73 -4.34 -4.71 1.99
CA SER A 73 -3.25 -3.91 1.47
C SER A 73 -3.78 -2.69 0.71
N GLY A 74 -3.14 -1.54 0.89
CA GLY A 74 -3.55 -0.28 0.25
C GLY A 74 -4.88 0.32 0.74
N CYS A 75 -5.52 -0.25 1.77
CA CYS A 75 -6.69 0.34 2.42
C CYS A 75 -6.27 1.48 3.35
N VAL A 76 -5.83 2.61 2.78
CA VAL A 76 -5.20 3.73 3.50
C VAL A 76 -6.09 4.36 4.58
N ASN A 77 -7.42 4.26 4.44
CA ASN A 77 -8.38 4.82 5.40
C ASN A 77 -8.84 3.80 6.47
N LEU A 78 -8.46 2.53 6.35
CA LEU A 78 -8.74 1.51 7.35
C LEU A 78 -7.66 1.58 8.43
N VAL A 79 -7.97 2.21 9.54
CA VAL A 79 -7.01 2.49 10.63
C VAL A 79 -7.12 1.52 11.81
N ASN A 80 -8.20 0.76 11.91
CA ASN A 80 -8.43 -0.22 12.98
C ASN A 80 -9.11 -1.48 12.42
N LEU A 81 -8.81 -2.64 13.03
CA LEU A 81 -9.58 -3.86 12.84
C LEU A 81 -10.81 -3.87 13.76
N PRO A 82 -11.94 -4.45 13.34
CA PRO A 82 -13.15 -4.45 14.14
C PRO A 82 -13.04 -5.47 15.29
N PRO A 83 -13.79 -5.27 16.39
CA PRO A 83 -13.88 -6.27 17.45
C PRO A 83 -14.45 -7.59 16.91
N GLY A 84 -13.91 -8.69 17.44
CA GLY A 84 -14.35 -10.05 17.06
C GLY A 84 -13.94 -10.49 15.66
N LEU A 85 -13.10 -9.73 14.94
CA LEU A 85 -12.52 -10.20 13.68
C LEU A 85 -11.84 -11.54 13.90
N HIS A 86 -12.23 -12.54 13.10
CA HIS A 86 -11.64 -13.87 13.14
C HIS A 86 -11.05 -14.24 11.78
N VAL A 87 -9.72 -14.26 11.72
CA VAL A 87 -8.94 -14.71 10.56
C VAL A 87 -8.15 -15.93 10.99
N THR A 88 -8.30 -17.05 10.27
CA THR A 88 -7.67 -18.33 10.69
C THR A 88 -6.26 -18.53 10.15
N ARG A 89 -5.88 -17.80 9.09
CA ARG A 89 -4.54 -17.89 8.48
C ARG A 89 -3.79 -16.57 8.65
N TRP A 90 -3.92 -15.67 7.68
CA TRP A 90 -3.09 -14.48 7.60
C TRP A 90 -3.87 -13.23 7.20
N ILE A 91 -3.35 -12.08 7.61
CA ILE A 91 -3.76 -10.76 7.14
C ILE A 91 -2.61 -10.12 6.38
N GLU A 92 -2.85 -9.62 5.18
CA GLU A 92 -1.94 -8.74 4.44
C GLU A 92 -2.37 -7.28 4.68
N LEU A 93 -1.46 -6.45 5.18
CA LEU A 93 -1.75 -5.09 5.66
C LEU A 93 -0.84 -4.00 5.09
N ALA A 94 0.06 -4.34 4.16
CA ALA A 94 0.99 -3.36 3.57
C ALA A 94 0.23 -2.18 2.95
N GLY A 95 0.57 -0.96 3.37
CA GLY A 95 -0.07 0.27 2.87
C GLY A 95 -1.50 0.52 3.36
N SER A 96 -1.99 -0.24 4.34
CA SER A 96 -3.20 0.12 5.08
C SER A 96 -2.93 1.26 6.07
N GLY A 97 -3.99 1.85 6.63
CA GLY A 97 -3.88 2.85 7.70
C GLY A 97 -3.61 2.25 9.10
N ILE A 98 -3.48 0.92 9.22
CA ILE A 98 -3.29 0.24 10.50
C ILE A 98 -1.86 0.43 11.00
N THR A 99 -1.71 1.01 12.18
CA THR A 99 -0.41 1.29 12.80
C THR A 99 -0.13 0.46 14.06
N SER A 100 -1.10 -0.30 14.56
CA SER A 100 -0.94 -1.19 15.70
C SER A 100 -2.03 -2.26 15.73
N LEU A 101 -1.79 -3.32 16.49
CA LEU A 101 -2.74 -4.39 16.76
C LEU A 101 -2.85 -4.66 18.26
N GLY A 102 -3.97 -5.27 18.66
CA GLY A 102 -4.12 -5.78 20.02
C GLY A 102 -3.18 -6.97 20.26
N VAL A 103 -2.64 -7.05 21.48
CA VAL A 103 -1.79 -8.17 21.90
C VAL A 103 -2.53 -9.49 21.72
N GLY A 104 -1.86 -10.49 21.14
CA GLY A 104 -2.43 -11.82 20.98
C GLY A 104 -3.54 -11.90 19.91
N HIS A 105 -3.45 -11.10 18.86
CA HIS A 105 -4.41 -11.05 17.75
C HIS A 105 -4.66 -12.41 17.05
N GLY A 106 -3.73 -13.37 17.15
CA GLY A 106 -3.99 -14.78 16.85
C GLY A 106 -4.00 -15.17 15.37
N PHE A 107 -3.57 -14.27 14.48
CA PHE A 107 -3.38 -14.52 13.05
C PHE A 107 -1.97 -14.13 12.62
N VAL A 108 -1.51 -14.67 11.49
CA VAL A 108 -0.20 -14.33 10.92
C VAL A 108 -0.28 -12.98 10.19
N LEU A 109 0.73 -12.12 10.33
CA LEU A 109 0.84 -10.90 9.54
C LEU A 109 1.64 -11.15 8.27
N ARG A 110 1.19 -10.55 7.17
CA ARG A 110 1.94 -10.47 5.93
C ARG A 110 2.14 -9.02 5.52
N TRP A 111 3.31 -8.79 4.94
CA TRP A 111 3.68 -7.53 4.31
C TRP A 111 4.21 -7.83 2.91
N ARG A 112 3.45 -7.45 1.88
CA ARG A 112 3.75 -7.78 0.47
C ARG A 112 4.05 -9.26 0.25
N GLY A 113 3.27 -10.13 0.90
CA GLY A 113 3.40 -11.59 0.80
C GLY A 113 4.43 -12.22 1.72
N VAL A 114 5.23 -11.43 2.46
CA VAL A 114 6.22 -11.93 3.43
C VAL A 114 5.61 -11.99 4.82
N GLU A 115 5.80 -13.11 5.53
CA GLU A 115 5.40 -13.21 6.93
C GLU A 115 6.25 -12.29 7.81
N VAL A 116 5.58 -11.47 8.62
CA VAL A 116 6.22 -10.50 9.52
C VAL A 116 5.64 -10.62 10.92
N ASN A 117 6.37 -10.12 11.91
CA ASN A 117 5.84 -9.92 13.25
C ASN A 117 5.42 -8.45 13.45
N ASP A 118 4.76 -8.17 14.56
CA ASP A 118 4.28 -6.82 14.94
C ASP A 118 5.41 -5.79 14.95
N TYR A 119 6.60 -6.20 15.40
CA TYR A 119 7.78 -5.35 15.42
C TYR A 119 8.18 -4.87 14.01
N ILE A 120 8.19 -5.76 13.02
CA ILE A 120 8.48 -5.39 11.63
C ILE A 120 7.33 -4.58 11.01
N ALA A 121 6.09 -4.95 11.34
CA ALA A 121 4.90 -4.27 10.82
C ALA A 121 4.77 -2.83 11.37
N PHE A 122 5.05 -2.60 12.67
CA PHE A 122 4.68 -1.36 13.36
C PHE A 122 5.86 -0.62 14.03
N GLU A 123 6.98 -1.28 14.32
CA GLU A 123 8.12 -0.73 15.07
C GLU A 123 9.44 -0.74 14.27
N SER A 124 9.34 -0.68 12.93
CA SER A 124 10.46 -0.86 12.01
C SER A 124 11.63 0.12 12.16
N GLN A 125 11.47 1.23 12.87
CA GLN A 125 12.54 2.23 13.06
C GLN A 125 13.68 1.76 13.96
N SER A 126 13.55 0.59 14.61
CA SER A 126 14.58 0.08 15.52
C SER A 126 15.53 -0.93 14.87
N ILE A 127 15.29 -1.35 13.63
CA ILE A 127 16.27 -2.09 12.83
C ILE A 127 17.17 -1.13 12.04
N THR A 128 18.49 -1.36 12.06
CA THR A 128 19.43 -0.53 11.28
C THR A 128 19.60 -1.08 9.86
N GLY A 129 19.96 -0.22 8.92
CA GLY A 129 20.32 -0.59 7.55
C GLY A 129 21.46 -1.60 7.50
N GLN A 130 22.44 -1.51 8.41
CA GLN A 130 23.51 -2.49 8.55
C GLN A 130 22.99 -3.87 8.96
N ASP A 131 21.96 -3.93 9.80
CA ASP A 131 21.35 -5.21 10.18
C ASP A 131 20.49 -5.77 9.05
N ILE A 132 19.77 -4.91 8.33
CA ILE A 132 19.02 -5.27 7.12
C ILE A 132 19.93 -5.92 6.06
N LEU A 133 21.15 -5.39 5.85
CA LEU A 133 22.11 -5.98 4.90
C LEU A 133 22.52 -7.41 5.24
N LYS A 134 22.41 -7.84 6.51
CA LYS A 134 22.75 -9.19 6.96
C LYS A 134 21.60 -10.19 6.84
N ILE A 135 20.41 -9.73 6.47
CA ILE A 135 19.23 -10.60 6.31
C ILE A 135 19.40 -11.45 5.05
N GLU A 136 19.44 -12.77 5.23
CA GLU A 136 19.54 -13.76 4.15
C GLU A 136 18.24 -13.90 3.36
N ASN A 137 17.08 -13.74 4.02
CA ASN A 137 15.81 -13.76 3.32
C ASN A 137 15.63 -12.47 2.52
N VAL A 138 15.89 -12.55 1.21
CA VAL A 138 15.83 -11.46 0.26
C VAL A 138 14.50 -10.69 0.30
N GLU A 139 13.37 -11.40 0.36
CA GLU A 139 12.05 -10.74 0.37
C GLU A 139 11.81 -10.01 1.70
N LEU A 140 12.23 -10.59 2.82
CA LEU A 140 12.19 -9.89 4.12
C LEU A 140 13.11 -8.67 4.12
N ARG A 141 14.30 -8.76 3.55
CA ARG A 141 15.22 -7.63 3.41
C ARG A 141 14.59 -6.48 2.65
N ARG A 142 13.92 -6.75 1.53
CA ARG A 142 13.20 -5.74 0.74
C ARG A 142 12.08 -5.07 1.55
N VAL A 143 11.28 -5.86 2.28
CA VAL A 143 10.25 -5.34 3.19
C VAL A 143 10.87 -4.43 4.24
N LEU A 144 11.97 -4.83 4.86
CA LEU A 144 12.64 -4.03 5.89
C LEU A 144 13.23 -2.74 5.35
N ILE A 145 13.80 -2.74 4.14
CA ILE A 145 14.28 -1.52 3.47
C ILE A 145 13.11 -0.54 3.25
N GLU A 146 11.98 -1.03 2.74
CA GLU A 146 10.78 -0.21 2.55
C GLU A 146 10.26 0.34 3.88
N ARG A 147 10.20 -0.49 4.92
CA ARG A 147 9.70 -0.13 6.25
C ARG A 147 10.62 0.84 7.01
N LEU A 148 11.94 0.73 6.83
CA LEU A 148 12.90 1.70 7.37
C LEU A 148 12.84 3.02 6.58
N GLY A 149 12.46 2.94 5.30
CA GLY A 149 12.46 4.04 4.36
C GLY A 149 13.80 4.15 3.63
N TYR A 150 13.72 4.34 2.31
CA TYR A 150 14.91 4.39 1.45
C TYR A 150 15.89 5.51 1.81
N GLU A 151 15.38 6.66 2.28
CA GLU A 151 16.23 7.77 2.71
C GLU A 151 17.10 7.38 3.91
N THR A 152 16.48 6.91 5.00
CA THR A 152 17.19 6.47 6.20
C THR A 152 18.12 5.31 5.90
N PHE A 153 17.67 4.33 5.11
CA PHE A 153 18.51 3.21 4.70
C PHE A 153 19.76 3.71 3.95
N LEU A 154 19.59 4.56 2.94
CA LEU A 154 20.69 5.09 2.14
C LEU A 154 21.65 5.95 2.95
N GLN A 155 21.15 6.74 3.91
CA GLN A 155 21.98 7.52 4.84
C GLN A 155 22.86 6.61 5.71
N GLN A 156 22.35 5.45 6.12
CA GLN A 156 23.07 4.53 6.99
C GLN A 156 24.08 3.67 6.22
N VAL A 157 23.70 3.11 5.07
CA VAL A 157 24.53 2.14 4.34
C VAL A 157 25.38 2.76 3.24
N GLY A 158 25.01 3.96 2.77
CA GLY A 158 25.64 4.60 1.62
C GLY A 158 25.29 3.93 0.29
N GLY A 159 26.00 4.32 -0.77
CA GLY A 159 25.81 3.74 -2.10
C GLY A 159 26.74 4.37 -3.12
N LEU A 160 26.94 3.67 -4.24
CA LEU A 160 27.76 4.14 -5.35
C LEU A 160 26.93 5.10 -6.21
N VAL A 161 27.33 6.36 -6.27
CA VAL A 161 26.66 7.31 -7.17
C VAL A 161 27.13 7.06 -8.61
N ARG A 162 26.21 6.58 -9.44
CA ARG A 162 26.44 6.21 -10.84
C ARG A 162 26.33 7.41 -11.77
N ASP A 163 25.41 8.31 -11.48
CA ASP A 163 25.18 9.51 -12.26
C ASP A 163 24.73 10.68 -11.38
N ARG A 164 25.00 11.90 -11.84
CA ARG A 164 24.60 13.16 -11.21
C ARG A 164 24.23 14.17 -12.28
N ASP A 165 23.06 14.75 -12.15
CA ASP A 165 22.66 15.86 -13.01
C ASP A 165 21.71 16.81 -12.26
N LYS A 166 21.17 17.76 -13.01
CA LYS A 166 20.18 18.72 -12.55
C LYS A 166 19.11 18.92 -13.63
N ASP A 167 17.85 18.98 -13.23
CA ASP A 167 16.76 19.43 -14.07
C ASP A 167 15.93 20.54 -13.41
N ALA A 168 14.77 20.86 -13.97
CA ALA A 168 13.84 21.83 -13.41
C ALA A 168 13.36 21.46 -11.99
N GLY A 169 13.33 20.17 -11.66
CA GLY A 169 12.92 19.64 -10.35
C GLY A 169 14.04 19.59 -9.31
N GLY A 170 15.28 19.93 -9.67
CA GLY A 170 16.41 20.06 -8.75
C GLY A 170 17.61 19.20 -9.09
N GLU A 171 18.50 19.04 -8.09
CA GLU A 171 19.68 18.17 -8.20
C GLU A 171 19.26 16.70 -8.06
N ARG A 172 19.79 15.83 -8.90
CA ARG A 172 19.50 14.39 -8.89
C ARG A 172 20.76 13.55 -8.81
N GLN A 173 20.63 12.42 -8.14
CA GLN A 173 21.70 11.43 -8.01
C GLN A 173 21.12 10.05 -8.27
N LEU A 174 21.72 9.30 -9.20
CA LEU A 174 21.41 7.90 -9.40
C LEU A 174 22.36 7.09 -8.53
N VAL A 175 21.80 6.36 -7.54
CA VAL A 175 22.58 5.66 -6.52
C VAL A 175 22.34 4.17 -6.59
N TYR A 176 23.43 3.42 -6.60
CA TYR A 176 23.47 1.97 -6.76
C TYR A 176 24.02 1.31 -5.49
N ILE A 177 23.29 0.32 -4.97
CA ILE A 177 23.70 -0.53 -3.86
C ILE A 177 23.71 -1.98 -4.34
N PRO A 178 24.89 -2.63 -4.46
CA PRO A 178 24.95 -4.04 -4.85
C PRO A 178 24.46 -4.94 -3.73
N PHE A 179 23.77 -6.01 -4.11
CA PHE A 179 23.56 -7.19 -3.26
C PHE A 179 24.18 -8.40 -3.98
N GLU A 180 24.71 -9.35 -3.21
CA GLU A 180 25.36 -10.55 -3.78
C GLU A 180 24.33 -11.64 -4.14
N ASP A 181 23.22 -11.66 -3.41
CA ASP A 181 22.15 -12.65 -3.41
C ASP A 181 20.82 -12.11 -3.96
N ASP A 182 20.78 -10.86 -4.44
CA ASP A 182 19.58 -10.20 -4.96
C ASP A 182 19.91 -9.20 -6.09
N GLU A 183 18.88 -8.79 -6.83
CA GLU A 183 18.90 -7.62 -7.70
C GLU A 183 19.37 -6.38 -6.91
N ALA A 184 20.37 -5.68 -7.45
CA ALA A 184 20.87 -4.47 -6.84
C ALA A 184 19.77 -3.41 -6.65
N LEU A 185 19.83 -2.69 -5.52
CA LEU A 185 18.97 -1.55 -5.30
C LEU A 185 19.50 -0.35 -6.07
N MET A 186 18.73 0.10 -7.06
CA MET A 186 18.94 1.37 -7.76
C MET A 186 17.88 2.37 -7.34
N VAL A 187 18.31 3.56 -6.94
CA VAL A 187 17.42 4.65 -6.54
C VAL A 187 17.78 5.95 -7.23
N LEU A 188 16.76 6.69 -7.65
CA LEU A 188 16.86 8.09 -8.01
C LEU A 188 16.62 8.93 -6.75
N LYS A 189 17.65 9.64 -6.31
CA LYS A 189 17.56 10.66 -5.27
C LYS A 189 17.35 12.02 -5.92
N VAL A 190 16.26 12.71 -5.57
CA VAL A 190 15.94 14.06 -6.03
C VAL A 190 15.90 15.00 -4.83
N THR A 191 16.61 16.12 -4.91
CA THR A 191 16.57 17.17 -3.88
C THR A 191 15.75 18.33 -4.41
N CYS A 192 14.58 18.57 -3.80
CA CYS A 192 13.71 19.68 -4.17
C CYS A 192 14.42 21.02 -3.91
N PRO A 193 14.57 21.90 -4.91
CA PRO A 193 15.35 23.12 -4.79
C PRO A 193 14.68 24.17 -3.89
N SER A 194 13.35 24.16 -3.80
CA SER A 194 12.58 25.14 -3.03
C SER A 194 12.46 24.80 -1.54
N THR A 195 12.38 23.50 -1.20
CA THR A 195 12.19 23.05 0.19
C THR A 195 13.41 22.35 0.78
N GLY A 196 14.36 21.92 -0.06
CA GLY A 196 15.46 21.05 0.34
C GLY A 196 15.03 19.60 0.64
N HIS A 197 13.74 19.28 0.48
CA HIS A 197 13.21 17.95 0.77
C HIS A 197 13.82 16.91 -0.19
N ILE A 198 14.17 15.73 0.35
CA ILE A 198 14.78 14.65 -0.40
C ILE A 198 13.72 13.61 -0.73
N HIS A 199 13.61 13.27 -2.01
CA HIS A 199 12.80 12.16 -2.49
C HIS A 199 13.71 11.04 -2.96
N ILE A 200 13.47 9.83 -2.48
CA ILE A 200 14.18 8.63 -2.93
C ILE A 200 13.19 7.69 -3.61
N LEU A 201 13.42 7.40 -4.88
CA LEU A 201 12.54 6.59 -5.71
C LEU A 201 13.30 5.37 -6.22
N ARG A 202 12.81 4.17 -5.94
CA ARG A 202 13.37 2.95 -6.52
C ARG A 202 13.11 2.94 -8.03
N VAL A 203 14.14 2.63 -8.81
CA VAL A 203 14.09 2.53 -10.27
C VAL A 203 14.74 1.22 -10.72
N PRO A 204 14.52 0.77 -11.97
CA PRO A 204 15.14 -0.47 -12.46
C PRO A 204 16.67 -0.45 -12.33
N PRO A 205 17.31 -1.59 -12.01
CA PRO A 205 18.75 -1.66 -11.73
C PRO A 205 19.64 -1.35 -12.94
N GLN A 206 19.10 -1.48 -14.15
CA GLN A 206 19.81 -1.25 -15.40
C GLN A 206 19.87 0.22 -15.83
N MET A 207 19.25 1.15 -15.08
CA MET A 207 19.29 2.58 -15.40
C MET A 207 20.72 3.10 -15.40
N GLN A 208 21.05 3.94 -16.38
CA GLN A 208 22.40 4.47 -16.59
C GLN A 208 22.53 5.95 -16.24
N SER A 209 21.43 6.72 -16.26
CA SER A 209 21.43 8.15 -15.94
C SER A 209 20.24 8.58 -15.10
N CYS A 210 20.40 9.69 -14.38
CA CYS A 210 19.35 10.38 -13.64
C CYS A 210 18.19 10.76 -14.56
N HIS A 211 18.46 11.25 -15.76
CA HIS A 211 17.43 11.59 -16.74
C HIS A 211 16.61 10.38 -17.18
N GLN A 212 17.25 9.25 -17.49
CA GLN A 212 16.57 7.99 -17.83
C GLN A 212 15.68 7.51 -16.67
N ALA A 213 16.22 7.54 -15.45
CA ALA A 213 15.50 7.15 -14.25
C ALA A 213 14.29 8.06 -13.98
N ALA A 214 14.44 9.38 -14.15
CA ALA A 214 13.36 10.34 -13.97
C ALA A 214 12.26 10.18 -15.02
N ALA A 215 12.63 9.97 -16.29
CA ALA A 215 11.68 9.70 -17.36
C ALA A 215 10.85 8.44 -17.07
N TRP A 216 11.50 7.37 -16.60
CA TRP A 216 10.83 6.13 -16.20
C TRP A 216 9.85 6.33 -15.04
N VAL A 217 10.27 7.07 -14.00
CA VAL A 217 9.39 7.45 -12.88
C VAL A 217 8.15 8.21 -13.37
N ALA A 218 8.33 9.09 -14.36
CA ALA A 218 7.25 9.86 -14.97
C ALA A 218 6.40 9.05 -15.98
N GLY A 219 6.70 7.75 -16.19
CA GLY A 219 5.93 6.86 -17.05
C GLY A 219 6.36 6.85 -18.52
N PHE A 220 7.51 7.44 -18.87
CA PHE A 220 8.05 7.43 -20.22
C PHE A 220 8.96 6.23 -20.45
N ASN A 221 8.76 5.52 -21.56
CA ASN A 221 9.64 4.43 -21.99
C ASN A 221 10.89 4.95 -22.71
N ASN A 222 10.76 6.05 -23.45
CA ASN A 222 11.86 6.73 -24.11
C ASN A 222 12.25 7.98 -23.30
N PRO A 223 13.48 8.07 -22.76
CA PRO A 223 13.92 9.24 -21.99
C PRO A 223 13.84 10.55 -22.75
N ASP A 224 14.09 10.54 -24.07
CA ASP A 224 14.10 11.75 -24.88
C ASP A 224 12.72 12.44 -24.96
N ASP A 225 11.64 11.74 -24.62
CA ASP A 225 10.29 12.31 -24.58
C ASP A 225 10.02 13.08 -23.27
N TYR A 226 10.92 12.99 -22.27
CA TYR A 226 10.76 13.61 -20.97
C TYR A 226 11.51 14.95 -20.90
N HIS A 227 10.75 16.04 -20.91
CA HIS A 227 11.29 17.40 -20.79
C HIS A 227 10.57 18.17 -19.67
N PRO A 228 11.03 18.05 -18.41
CA PRO A 228 10.39 18.71 -17.28
C PRO A 228 10.52 20.23 -17.41
N LEU A 229 9.38 20.91 -17.37
CA LEU A 229 9.31 22.37 -17.36
C LEU A 229 9.31 22.88 -15.92
N ILE A 230 9.79 24.10 -15.73
CA ILE A 230 9.62 24.83 -14.46
C ILE A 230 8.14 25.20 -14.37
N GLU A 231 7.43 24.74 -13.33
CA GLU A 231 6.09 25.23 -13.02
C GLU A 231 6.19 26.73 -12.71
N ALA A 232 5.41 27.55 -13.43
CA ALA A 232 5.44 29.01 -13.38
C ALA A 232 4.72 29.58 -12.16
#